data_AF-A0A6N7ADW4-F1
#
_entry.id   AF-A0A6N7ADW4-F1
#
_cell.length_a   1.000
_cell.length_b   1.000
_cell.length_c   1.000
_cell.angle_alpha   90.00
_cell.angle_beta   90.00
_cell.angle_gamma   90.00
#
_symmetry.space_group_name_H-M   'P 1'
#
loop_
_entity.id
_entity.type
_entity.pdbx_description
1 polymer ?
#
loop_
_entity_poly.entity_id
_entity_poly.type
_entity_poly.pdbx_seq_one_letter_code
_entity_poly.pdbx_strand_id
1 'polypeptide(L)'
;GDRLEGQRRETDASLSKLKSFLAAFPFKEYDPQLHQIATTADASVNALASKRHQVTAQELTVLQGAGYYTETIAHMIDVIKQMMVLSPNGRVSNAIAAYVGLIEAKERMGLERATGSGGFAAQKFAPALYQRFIALIAEQAVFLNHFQTFATPAQTAFLRETVSGQTVEEVKRMEALAVGSLEAGNTGGVEAPGGSTP
;
A
#
# COMPACT_ATOMS: atom_id res chain seq x y z
N GLY A 1 4.01 -10.19 -18.79
CA GLY A 1 3.70 -9.13 -19.76
C GLY A 1 4.62 -7.94 -19.53
N ASP A 2 4.81 -7.09 -20.55
CA ASP A 2 5.83 -6.02 -20.56
C ASP A 2 5.72 -5.04 -19.36
N ARG A 3 4.49 -4.69 -18.96
CA ARG A 3 4.23 -3.86 -17.77
C ARG A 3 4.77 -4.45 -16.47
N LEU A 4 4.63 -5.76 -16.26
CA LEU A 4 5.11 -6.44 -15.04
C LEU A 4 6.64 -6.48 -15.02
N GLU A 5 7.26 -6.77 -16.15
CA GLU A 5 8.72 -6.78 -16.28
C GLU A 5 9.31 -5.37 -16.08
N GLY A 6 8.64 -4.33 -16.58
CA GLY A 6 9.00 -2.93 -16.28
C GLY A 6 8.99 -2.63 -14.78
N GLN A 7 7.92 -3.00 -14.08
CA GLN A 7 7.81 -2.80 -12.62
C GLN A 7 8.86 -3.58 -11.82
N ARG A 8 9.23 -4.78 -12.27
CA ARG A 8 10.32 -5.56 -11.66
C ARG A 8 11.65 -4.81 -11.77
N ARG A 9 11.99 -4.31 -12.97
CA ARG A 9 13.22 -3.52 -13.20
C ARG A 9 13.30 -2.26 -12.34
N GLU A 10 12.21 -1.49 -12.24
CA GLU A 10 12.16 -0.29 -11.40
C GLU A 10 12.37 -0.62 -9.91
N THR A 11 11.76 -1.70 -9.46
CA THR A 11 11.92 -2.18 -8.09
C THR A 11 13.34 -2.67 -7.83
N ASP A 12 13.97 -3.38 -8.77
CA ASP A 12 15.34 -3.88 -8.64
C ASP A 12 16.35 -2.75 -8.57
N ALA A 13 16.15 -1.70 -9.36
CA ALA A 13 16.97 -0.48 -9.28
C ALA A 13 16.85 0.20 -7.90
N SER A 14 15.64 0.22 -7.33
CA SER A 14 15.41 0.77 -5.98
C SER A 14 16.01 -0.11 -4.88
N LEU A 15 15.90 -1.44 -5.02
CA LEU A 15 16.48 -2.41 -4.10
C LEU A 15 18.00 -2.35 -4.09
N SER A 16 18.64 -2.19 -5.25
CA SER A 16 20.09 -2.01 -5.35
C SER A 16 20.55 -0.79 -4.55
N LYS A 17 19.87 0.36 -4.69
CA LYS A 17 20.17 1.57 -3.93
C LYS A 17 20.00 1.35 -2.42
N LEU A 18 18.92 0.69 -2.01
CA LEU A 18 18.66 0.37 -0.61
C LEU A 18 19.78 -0.51 -0.03
N LYS A 19 20.16 -1.58 -0.73
CA LYS A 19 21.24 -2.48 -0.29
C LYS A 19 22.57 -1.75 -0.14
N SER A 20 22.94 -0.92 -1.11
CA SER A 20 24.14 -0.08 -1.02
C SER A 20 24.10 0.87 0.17
N PHE A 21 22.94 1.48 0.45
CA PHE A 21 22.75 2.35 1.61
C PHE A 21 22.90 1.58 2.93
N LEU A 22 22.19 0.46 3.09
CA LEU A 22 22.23 -0.35 4.31
C LEU A 22 23.62 -0.89 4.62
N ALA A 23 24.41 -1.26 3.61
CA ALA A 23 25.78 -1.74 3.79
C ALA A 23 26.74 -0.66 4.33
N ALA A 24 26.49 0.62 4.01
CA ALA A 24 27.31 1.74 4.46
C ALA A 24 26.74 2.45 5.70
N PHE A 25 25.50 2.14 6.10
CA PHE A 25 24.82 2.85 7.18
C PHE A 25 25.43 2.48 8.55
N PRO A 26 25.83 3.47 9.38
CA PRO A 26 26.51 3.21 10.64
C PRO A 26 25.51 2.84 11.76
N PHE A 27 24.84 1.69 11.64
CA PHE A 27 23.82 1.23 12.60
C PHE A 27 24.26 1.24 14.07
N LYS A 28 25.55 1.07 14.34
CA LYS A 28 26.12 1.07 15.69
C LYS A 28 26.00 2.42 16.40
N GLU A 29 25.80 3.51 15.66
CA GLU A 29 25.64 4.86 16.20
C GLU A 29 24.18 5.19 16.57
N TYR A 30 23.25 4.29 16.25
CA TYR A 30 21.81 4.50 16.45
C TYR A 30 21.20 3.46 17.41
N ASP A 31 19.94 3.67 17.76
CA ASP A 31 19.17 2.76 18.60
C ASP A 31 19.16 1.33 18.00
N PRO A 32 19.45 0.27 18.81
CA PRO A 32 19.45 -1.12 18.34
C PRO A 32 18.15 -1.55 17.66
N GLN A 33 17.02 -0.96 18.03
CA GLN A 33 15.72 -1.22 17.41
C GLN A 33 15.72 -0.86 15.92
N LEU A 34 16.42 0.21 15.50
CA LEU A 34 16.54 0.56 14.09
C LEU A 34 17.24 -0.54 13.30
N HIS A 35 18.31 -1.10 13.85
CA HIS A 35 19.03 -2.19 13.21
C HIS A 35 18.15 -3.44 13.06
N GLN A 36 17.38 -3.78 14.10
CA GLN A 36 16.45 -4.90 14.06
C GLN A 36 15.36 -4.70 12.99
N ILE A 37 14.69 -3.55 12.97
CA ILE A 37 13.63 -3.25 12.00
C ILE A 37 14.19 -3.25 10.57
N ALA A 38 15.37 -2.63 10.36
CA ALA A 38 16.02 -2.62 9.05
C ALA A 38 16.43 -4.03 8.58
N THR A 39 16.90 -4.89 9.50
CA THR A 39 17.26 -6.28 9.20
C THR A 39 16.02 -7.09 8.79
N THR A 40 14.90 -6.92 9.50
CA THR A 40 13.62 -7.56 9.13
C THR A 40 13.16 -7.10 7.74
N ALA A 41 13.22 -5.80 7.45
CA ALA A 41 12.85 -5.26 6.14
C ALA A 41 13.77 -5.79 5.02
N ASP A 42 15.10 -5.84 5.26
CA ASP A 42 16.07 -6.39 4.30
C ASP A 42 15.83 -7.88 4.03
N ALA A 43 15.54 -8.66 5.07
CA ALA A 43 15.20 -10.08 4.94
C ALA A 43 13.96 -10.29 4.05
N SER A 44 12.91 -9.49 4.24
CA SER A 44 11.70 -9.56 3.40
C SER A 44 11.99 -9.29 1.93
N VAL A 45 12.81 -8.28 1.59
CA VAL A 45 13.16 -7.99 0.19
C VAL A 45 14.20 -8.93 -0.41
N ASN A 46 15.02 -9.58 0.41
CA ASN A 46 15.93 -10.62 -0.08
C ASN A 46 15.17 -11.85 -0.61
N ALA A 47 13.96 -12.12 -0.09
CA ALA A 47 13.09 -13.17 -0.61
C ALA A 47 12.37 -12.79 -1.93
N LEU A 48 12.45 -11.54 -2.38
CA LEU A 48 11.63 -11.00 -3.48
C LEU A 48 11.85 -11.72 -4.82
N ALA A 49 13.09 -12.05 -5.15
CA ALA A 49 13.40 -12.76 -6.38
C ALA A 49 12.74 -14.15 -6.42
N SER A 50 12.83 -14.91 -5.32
CA SER A 50 12.18 -16.21 -5.18
C SER A 50 10.66 -16.09 -5.26
N LYS A 51 10.06 -15.13 -4.56
CA LYS A 51 8.60 -14.91 -4.60
C LYS A 51 8.11 -14.52 -5.99
N ARG A 52 8.86 -13.71 -6.73
CA ARG A 52 8.54 -13.39 -8.14
C ARG A 52 8.65 -14.60 -9.06
N HIS A 53 9.62 -15.49 -8.84
CA HIS A 53 9.69 -16.75 -9.56
C HIS A 53 8.44 -17.59 -9.31
N GLN A 54 8.06 -17.78 -8.04
CA GLN A 54 6.87 -18.54 -7.66
C GLN A 54 5.58 -17.93 -8.25
N VAL A 55 5.46 -16.59 -8.30
CA VAL A 55 4.34 -15.91 -8.98
C VAL A 55 4.33 -16.20 -10.48
N THR A 56 5.49 -16.13 -11.14
CA THR A 56 5.60 -16.41 -12.59
C THR A 56 5.25 -17.86 -12.90
N ALA A 57 5.68 -18.79 -12.05
CA ALA A 57 5.40 -20.21 -12.15
C ALA A 57 3.97 -20.58 -11.66
N GLN A 58 3.17 -19.61 -11.21
CA GLN A 58 1.82 -19.81 -10.67
C GLN A 58 1.79 -20.76 -9.45
N GLU A 59 2.89 -20.84 -8.71
CA GLU A 59 3.05 -21.67 -7.51
C GLU A 59 2.48 -21.02 -6.24
N LEU A 60 2.25 -19.69 -6.28
CA LEU A 60 1.60 -18.95 -5.21
C LEU A 60 0.15 -18.65 -5.57
N THR A 61 -0.73 -18.89 -4.62
CA THR A 61 -2.09 -18.34 -4.69
C THR A 61 -2.05 -16.81 -4.65
N VAL A 62 -3.07 -16.16 -5.21
CA VAL A 62 -3.23 -14.70 -5.16
C VAL A 62 -3.15 -14.18 -3.72
N LEU A 63 -3.76 -14.89 -2.77
CA LEU A 63 -3.76 -14.52 -1.36
C LEU A 63 -2.36 -14.59 -0.73
N GLN A 64 -1.60 -15.66 -1.00
CA GLN A 64 -0.23 -15.79 -0.50
C GLN A 64 0.70 -14.73 -1.11
N GLY A 65 0.57 -14.46 -2.40
CA GLY A 65 1.32 -13.41 -3.08
C GLY A 65 1.02 -12.03 -2.49
N ALA A 66 -0.26 -11.67 -2.38
CA ALA A 66 -0.71 -10.41 -1.80
C ALA A 66 -0.24 -10.26 -0.34
N GLY A 67 -0.35 -11.30 0.47
CA GLY A 67 0.12 -11.31 1.86
C GLY A 67 1.61 -11.00 1.97
N TYR A 68 2.45 -11.68 1.17
CA TYR A 68 3.89 -11.44 1.16
C TYR A 68 4.24 -9.99 0.81
N TYR A 69 3.62 -9.43 -0.24
CA TYR A 69 3.91 -8.05 -0.65
C TYR A 69 3.42 -7.04 0.41
N THR A 70 2.24 -7.26 0.99
CA THR A 70 1.68 -6.40 2.04
C THR A 70 2.59 -6.37 3.26
N GLU A 71 3.06 -7.53 3.72
CA GLU A 71 3.97 -7.65 4.87
C GLU A 71 5.33 -7.01 4.57
N THR A 72 5.88 -7.23 3.38
CA THR A 72 7.14 -6.61 2.95
C THR A 72 7.04 -5.08 2.93
N ILE A 73 5.91 -4.54 2.45
CA ILE A 73 5.66 -3.09 2.45
C ILE A 73 5.53 -2.57 3.89
N ALA A 74 4.83 -3.29 4.77
CA ALA A 74 4.70 -2.92 6.19
C ALA A 74 6.07 -2.81 6.88
N HIS A 75 6.97 -3.78 6.69
CA HIS A 75 8.32 -3.72 7.25
C HIS A 75 9.12 -2.51 6.74
N MET A 76 8.97 -2.12 5.47
CA MET A 76 9.60 -0.91 4.94
C MET A 76 9.04 0.37 5.56
N ILE A 77 7.72 0.41 5.76
CA ILE A 77 7.07 1.54 6.43
C ILE A 77 7.54 1.64 7.89
N ASP A 78 7.77 0.51 8.57
CA ASP A 78 8.23 0.50 9.96
C ASP A 78 9.65 1.07 10.11
N VAL A 79 10.53 0.89 9.11
CA VAL A 79 11.83 1.60 9.08
C VAL A 79 11.61 3.12 9.07
N ILE A 80 10.68 3.60 8.25
CA ILE A 80 10.36 5.04 8.14
C ILE A 80 9.76 5.56 9.47
N LYS A 81 8.88 4.79 10.10
CA LYS A 81 8.34 5.12 11.43
C LYS A 81 9.44 5.21 12.48
N GLN A 82 10.44 4.35 12.45
CA GLN A 82 11.57 4.44 13.38
C GLN A 82 12.40 5.71 13.16
N MET A 83 12.57 6.16 11.91
CA MET A 83 13.25 7.43 11.62
C MET A 83 12.55 8.64 12.25
N MET A 84 11.21 8.60 12.34
CA MET A 84 10.42 9.63 13.01
C MET A 84 10.74 9.71 14.51
N VAL A 85 10.86 8.55 15.17
CA VAL A 85 11.15 8.43 16.61
C VAL A 85 12.57 8.88 16.94
N LEU A 86 13.53 8.58 16.07
CA LEU A 86 14.94 8.89 16.29
C LEU A 86 15.33 10.33 15.93
N SER A 87 14.48 11.06 15.22
CA SER A 87 14.82 12.41 14.76
C SER A 87 14.80 13.41 15.93
N PRO A 88 15.88 14.15 16.19
CA PRO A 88 15.89 15.20 17.21
C PRO A 88 15.19 16.49 16.72
N ASN A 89 14.80 16.55 15.45
CA ASN A 89 14.21 17.73 14.83
C ASN A 89 12.71 17.52 14.61
N GLY A 90 11.88 18.21 15.40
CA GLY A 90 10.43 18.11 15.29
C GLY A 90 9.86 18.45 13.91
N ARG A 91 10.53 19.30 13.11
CA ARG A 91 10.09 19.55 11.71
C ARG A 91 10.31 18.33 10.83
N VAL A 92 11.43 17.63 11.02
CA VAL A 92 11.73 16.38 10.30
C VAL A 92 10.77 15.28 10.76
N SER A 93 10.54 15.13 12.07
CA SER A 93 9.56 14.18 12.59
C SER A 93 8.16 14.43 12.02
N ASN A 94 7.69 15.68 11.95
CA ASN A 94 6.40 16.02 11.35
C ASN A 94 6.36 15.70 9.85
N ALA A 95 7.43 15.99 9.11
CA ALA A 95 7.50 15.65 7.69
C ALA A 95 7.43 14.12 7.47
N ILE A 96 8.11 13.34 8.32
CA ILE A 96 8.04 11.88 8.29
C ILE A 96 6.64 11.40 8.69
N ALA A 97 6.02 11.98 9.72
CA ALA A 97 4.65 11.63 10.14
C ALA A 97 3.64 11.84 9.02
N ALA A 98 3.71 12.98 8.33
CA ALA A 98 2.91 13.25 7.14
C ALA A 98 3.16 12.17 6.07
N TYR A 99 4.43 11.90 5.75
CA TYR A 99 4.79 10.90 4.75
C TYR A 99 4.27 9.50 5.10
N VAL A 100 4.39 9.08 6.37
CA VAL A 100 3.84 7.80 6.89
C VAL A 100 2.32 7.75 6.71
N GLY A 101 1.60 8.82 7.06
CA GLY A 101 0.16 8.91 6.84
C GLY A 101 -0.21 8.73 5.35
N LEU A 102 0.54 9.35 4.44
CA LEU A 102 0.26 9.25 3.02
C LEU A 102 0.54 7.84 2.44
N ILE A 103 1.67 7.23 2.80
CA ILE A 103 2.04 5.90 2.29
C ILE A 103 1.15 4.78 2.85
N GLU A 104 0.76 4.87 4.13
CA GLU A 104 -0.19 3.91 4.72
C GLU A 104 -1.57 4.04 4.07
N ALA A 105 -2.06 5.26 3.83
CA ALA A 105 -3.30 5.48 3.09
C ALA A 105 -3.22 4.88 1.68
N LYS A 106 -2.11 5.09 0.96
CA LYS A 106 -1.89 4.54 -0.38
C LYS A 106 -1.86 3.01 -0.39
N GLU A 107 -1.28 2.38 0.63
CA GLU A 107 -1.29 0.93 0.78
C GLU A 107 -2.72 0.41 0.99
N ARG A 108 -3.50 1.07 1.86
CA ARG A 108 -4.91 0.69 2.08
C ARG A 108 -5.76 0.83 0.82
N MET A 109 -5.59 1.90 0.04
CA MET A 109 -6.23 2.03 -1.29
C MET A 109 -5.84 0.89 -2.24
N GLY A 110 -4.58 0.43 -2.19
CA GLY A 110 -4.11 -0.72 -2.97
C GLY A 110 -4.81 -2.02 -2.60
N LEU A 111 -4.92 -2.29 -1.29
CA LEU A 111 -5.62 -3.45 -0.74
C LEU A 111 -7.13 -3.36 -0.98
N GLU A 112 -7.71 -2.17 -0.87
CA GLU A 112 -9.11 -1.89 -1.13
C GLU A 112 -9.44 -2.21 -2.59
N ARG A 113 -8.63 -1.73 -3.54
CA ARG A 113 -8.75 -2.07 -4.96
C ARG A 113 -8.71 -3.58 -5.19
N ALA A 114 -7.73 -4.28 -4.60
CA ALA A 114 -7.62 -5.74 -4.76
C ALA A 114 -8.84 -6.47 -4.19
N THR A 115 -9.33 -6.05 -3.02
CA THR A 115 -10.52 -6.60 -2.36
C THR A 115 -11.78 -6.32 -3.17
N GLY A 116 -11.94 -5.08 -3.63
CA GLY A 116 -13.06 -4.61 -4.45
C GLY A 116 -13.13 -5.32 -5.80
N SER A 117 -12.00 -5.47 -6.51
CA SER A 117 -11.94 -6.24 -7.75
C SER A 117 -12.46 -7.67 -7.59
N GLY A 118 -12.16 -8.32 -6.46
CA GLY A 118 -12.69 -9.64 -6.14
C GLY A 118 -14.22 -9.64 -5.95
N GLY A 119 -14.75 -8.64 -5.26
CA GLY A 119 -16.20 -8.49 -5.04
C GLY A 119 -16.98 -8.18 -6.32
N PHE A 120 -16.48 -7.25 -7.14
CA PHE A 120 -17.08 -6.91 -8.44
C PHE A 120 -16.99 -8.06 -9.44
N ALA A 121 -15.86 -8.80 -9.49
CA ALA A 121 -15.76 -9.99 -10.33
C ALA A 121 -16.76 -11.08 -9.93
N ALA A 122 -17.03 -11.22 -8.63
CA ALA A 122 -18.04 -12.14 -8.11
C ALA A 122 -19.48 -11.58 -8.20
N GLN A 123 -19.66 -10.34 -8.67
CA GLN A 123 -20.92 -9.58 -8.68
C GLN A 123 -21.60 -9.42 -7.31
N LYS A 124 -20.90 -9.75 -6.22
CA LYS A 124 -21.38 -9.68 -4.84
C LYS A 124 -20.24 -9.53 -3.85
N PHE A 125 -20.48 -8.80 -2.77
CA PHE A 125 -19.57 -8.71 -1.64
C PHE A 125 -20.02 -9.67 -0.53
N ALA A 126 -19.37 -10.84 -0.44
CA ALA A 126 -19.63 -11.78 0.65
C ALA A 126 -19.32 -11.13 2.01
N PRO A 127 -19.98 -11.52 3.12
CA PRO A 127 -19.90 -10.80 4.40
C PRO A 127 -18.46 -10.52 4.90
N ALA A 128 -17.57 -11.52 4.84
CA ALA A 128 -16.18 -11.34 5.26
C ALA A 128 -15.39 -10.37 4.34
N LEU A 129 -15.63 -10.45 3.03
CA LEU A 129 -15.00 -9.56 2.05
C LEU A 129 -15.50 -8.12 2.22
N TYR A 130 -16.82 -7.96 2.44
CA TYR A 130 -17.44 -6.68 2.75
C TYR A 130 -16.84 -6.04 4.01
N GLN A 131 -16.77 -6.79 5.11
CA GLN A 131 -16.19 -6.29 6.36
C GLN A 131 -14.75 -5.82 6.18
N ARG A 132 -13.94 -6.59 5.43
CA ARG A 132 -12.57 -6.19 5.11
C ARG A 132 -12.53 -4.93 4.24
N PHE A 133 -13.39 -4.83 3.23
CA PHE A 133 -13.48 -3.68 2.35
C PHE A 133 -13.82 -2.38 3.13
N ILE A 134 -14.84 -2.43 4.00
CA ILE A 134 -15.20 -1.29 4.85
C ILE A 134 -14.09 -0.92 5.83
N ALA A 135 -13.41 -1.91 6.42
CA ALA A 135 -12.27 -1.66 7.30
C ALA A 135 -11.14 -0.93 6.56
N LEU A 136 -10.84 -1.30 5.32
CA LEU A 136 -9.82 -0.65 4.51
C LEU A 136 -10.16 0.81 4.19
N ILE A 137 -11.43 1.11 3.86
CA ILE A 137 -11.91 2.49 3.65
C ILE A 137 -11.73 3.32 4.94
N ALA A 138 -12.11 2.76 6.09
CA ALA A 138 -11.97 3.43 7.37
C ALA A 138 -10.50 3.68 7.74
N GLU A 139 -9.63 2.68 7.58
CA GLU A 139 -8.18 2.79 7.81
C GLU A 139 -7.56 3.86 6.89
N GLN A 140 -7.93 3.88 5.61
CA GLN A 140 -7.49 4.92 4.67
C GLN A 140 -7.86 6.32 5.15
N ALA A 141 -9.09 6.54 5.60
CA ALA A 141 -9.54 7.84 6.11
C ALA A 141 -8.72 8.29 7.33
N VAL A 142 -8.42 7.36 8.25
CA VAL A 142 -7.55 7.62 9.41
C VAL A 142 -6.15 8.05 8.97
N PHE A 143 -5.54 7.34 8.02
CA PHE A 143 -4.19 7.67 7.55
C PHE A 143 -4.13 8.97 6.73
N LEU A 144 -5.17 9.29 5.95
CA LEU A 144 -5.28 10.59 5.28
C LEU A 144 -5.47 11.74 6.26
N ASN A 145 -6.23 11.55 7.34
CA ASN A 145 -6.35 12.54 8.40
C ASN A 145 -5.00 12.75 9.13
N HIS A 146 -4.28 11.67 9.37
CA HIS A 146 -2.92 11.72 9.92
C HIS A 146 -1.98 12.53 8.99
N PHE A 147 -2.00 12.27 7.67
CA PHE A 147 -1.26 13.10 6.71
C PHE A 147 -1.65 14.57 6.83
N GLN A 148 -2.94 14.90 6.81
CA GLN A 148 -3.42 16.29 6.88
C GLN A 148 -3.01 17.02 8.17
N THR A 149 -2.88 16.29 9.28
CA THR A 149 -2.48 16.84 10.58
C THR A 149 -1.03 17.35 10.57
N PHE A 150 -0.13 16.67 9.86
CA PHE A 150 1.29 17.01 9.87
C PHE A 150 1.79 17.63 8.55
N ALA A 151 1.04 17.52 7.46
CA ALA A 151 1.40 18.07 6.18
C ALA A 151 1.34 19.61 6.18
N THR A 152 2.21 20.21 5.37
CA THR A 152 2.14 21.65 5.10
C THR A 152 0.88 22.00 4.28
N PRO A 153 0.39 23.24 4.33
CA PRO A 153 -0.75 23.67 3.50
C PRO A 153 -0.53 23.41 2.01
N ALA A 154 0.70 23.59 1.52
CA ALA A 154 1.07 23.32 0.13
C ALA A 154 0.97 21.83 -0.22
N GLN A 155 1.42 20.93 0.67
CA GLN A 155 1.32 19.49 0.45
C GLN A 155 -0.15 19.01 0.48
N THR A 156 -0.96 19.55 1.40
CA THR A 156 -2.39 19.26 1.46
C THR A 156 -3.13 19.75 0.22
N ALA A 157 -2.79 20.95 -0.26
CA ALA A 157 -3.33 21.49 -1.51
C ALA A 157 -2.94 20.63 -2.71
N PHE A 158 -1.66 20.25 -2.81
CA PHE A 158 -1.16 19.39 -3.87
C PHE A 158 -1.87 18.04 -3.91
N LEU A 159 -2.09 17.40 -2.75
CA LEU A 159 -2.84 16.14 -2.69
C LEU A 159 -4.27 16.31 -3.21
N ARG A 160 -4.98 17.34 -2.75
CA ARG A 160 -6.37 17.62 -3.15
C ARG A 160 -6.49 17.89 -4.65
N GLU A 161 -5.55 18.64 -5.21
CA GLU A 161 -5.55 18.96 -6.65
C GLU A 161 -5.20 17.74 -7.50
N THR A 162 -4.25 16.92 -7.05
CA THR A 162 -3.81 15.72 -7.77
C THR A 162 -4.84 14.60 -7.72
N VAL A 163 -5.46 14.37 -6.56
CA VAL A 163 -6.46 13.30 -6.35
C VAL A 163 -7.86 13.87 -6.60
N SER A 164 -8.10 14.26 -7.85
CA SER A 164 -9.37 14.83 -8.29
C SER A 164 -9.75 14.35 -9.71
N GLY A 165 -10.96 14.70 -10.15
CA GLY A 165 -11.43 14.40 -11.50
C GLY A 165 -12.26 13.14 -11.63
N GLN A 166 -12.67 12.83 -12.86
CA GLN A 166 -13.68 11.80 -13.15
C GLN A 166 -13.32 10.41 -12.65
N THR A 167 -12.05 10.01 -12.74
CA THR A 167 -11.60 8.69 -12.24
C THR A 167 -11.77 8.56 -10.73
N VAL A 168 -11.55 9.64 -9.98
CA VAL A 168 -11.72 9.65 -8.51
C VAL A 168 -13.20 9.57 -8.15
N GLU A 169 -14.05 10.32 -8.86
CA GLU A 169 -15.50 10.25 -8.65
C GLU A 169 -16.08 8.88 -9.00
N GLU A 170 -15.54 8.21 -10.03
CA GLU A 170 -15.95 6.84 -10.37
C GLU A 170 -15.54 5.84 -9.28
N VAL A 171 -14.35 5.97 -8.69
CA VAL A 171 -13.95 5.13 -7.55
C VAL A 171 -14.90 5.32 -6.37
N LYS A 172 -15.24 6.55 -6.01
CA LYS A 172 -16.23 6.83 -4.95
C LYS A 172 -17.60 6.23 -5.25
N ARG A 173 -18.04 6.27 -6.52
CA ARG A 173 -19.29 5.64 -6.95
C ARG A 173 -19.24 4.13 -6.75
N MET A 174 -18.12 3.48 -7.11
CA MET A 174 -17.93 2.05 -6.88
C MET A 174 -17.89 1.70 -5.39
N GLU A 175 -17.20 2.49 -4.56
CA GLU A 175 -17.20 2.31 -3.09
C GLU A 175 -18.63 2.33 -2.54
N ALA A 176 -19.44 3.31 -2.95
CA ALA A 176 -20.85 3.41 -2.53
C ALA A 176 -21.67 2.18 -2.94
N LEU A 177 -21.45 1.63 -4.14
CA LEU A 177 -22.11 0.40 -4.58
C LEU A 177 -21.66 -0.82 -3.78
N ALA A 178 -20.37 -0.94 -3.48
CA ALA A 178 -19.83 -2.02 -2.65
C ALA A 178 -20.40 -1.96 -1.23
N VAL A 179 -20.52 -0.75 -0.66
CA VAL A 179 -21.17 -0.51 0.65
C VAL A 179 -22.64 -0.93 0.63
N GLY A 180 -23.39 -0.61 -0.43
CA GLY A 180 -24.79 -1.01 -0.58
C GLY A 180 -25.02 -2.48 -0.96
N SER A 181 -23.97 -3.22 -1.30
CA SER A 181 -24.09 -4.55 -1.91
C SER A 181 -24.69 -5.61 -0.99
N LEU A 182 -24.47 -5.52 0.33
CA LEU A 182 -25.03 -6.49 1.29
C LEU A 182 -26.55 -6.46 1.34
N GLU A 183 -27.15 -5.27 1.24
CA GLU A 183 -28.61 -5.10 1.25
C GLU A 183 -29.21 -5.42 -0.12
N ALA A 184 -28.54 -5.01 -1.20
CA ALA A 184 -29.01 -5.22 -2.57
C ALA A 184 -28.79 -6.66 -3.10
N GLY A 185 -27.86 -7.42 -2.50
CA GLY A 185 -27.47 -8.76 -2.95
C GLY A 185 -26.74 -8.78 -4.31
N ASN A 186 -26.36 -7.63 -4.85
CA ASN A 186 -25.65 -7.47 -6.11
C ASN A 186 -24.73 -6.23 -6.08
N THR A 187 -24.00 -5.96 -7.16
CA THR A 187 -23.07 -4.82 -7.29
C THR A 187 -23.54 -3.79 -8.33
N GLY A 188 -24.82 -3.80 -8.69
CA GLY A 188 -25.37 -2.92 -9.71
C GLY A 188 -24.86 -3.19 -11.13
N GLY A 189 -24.35 -4.40 -11.40
CA GLY A 189 -23.82 -4.79 -12.72
C GLY A 189 -22.44 -4.22 -13.06
N VAL A 190 -21.72 -3.68 -12.08
CA VAL A 190 -20.36 -3.14 -12.29
C VAL A 190 -19.35 -4.28 -12.37
N GLU A 191 -18.60 -4.34 -13.46
CA GLU A 191 -17.50 -5.30 -13.65
C GLU A 191 -16.23 -4.86 -12.89
N ALA A 192 -15.34 -5.82 -12.62
CA ALA A 192 -14.08 -5.53 -11.93
C ALA A 192 -13.19 -4.56 -12.76
N PRO A 193 -12.58 -3.53 -12.13
CA PRO A 193 -11.66 -2.64 -12.83
C PRO A 193 -10.49 -3.43 -13.43
N GLY A 194 -10.34 -3.37 -14.75
CA GLY A 194 -9.26 -4.06 -15.48
C GLY A 194 -9.57 -5.50 -15.92
N GLY A 195 -10.84 -5.92 -15.87
CA GLY A 195 -11.28 -7.12 -16.58
C GLY A 195 -11.13 -6.92 -18.08
N SER A 196 -10.11 -7.51 -18.68
CA SER A 196 -10.14 -7.83 -20.10
C SER A 196 -11.28 -8.83 -20.30
N THR A 197 -12.36 -8.40 -20.96
CA THR A 197 -13.18 -9.32 -21.75
C THR A 197 -12.26 -10.04 -22.75
N PRO A 198 -12.50 -11.32 -23.04
CA PRO A 198 -11.66 -12.13 -23.92
C PRO A 198 -11.54 -11.53 -25.34
#